data_AF-A0A3C1TGS9-F1
#
_entry.id   AF-A0A3C1TGS9-F1
#
_cell.length_a   1.000
_cell.length_b   1.000
_cell.length_c   1.000
_cell.angle_alpha   90.00
_cell.angle_beta   90.00
_cell.angle_gamma   90.00
#
_symmetry.space_group_name_H-M   'P 1'
#
loop_
_entity.id
_entity.type
_entity.pdbx_description
1 polymer ?
#
loop_
_entity_poly.entity_id
_entity_poly.type
_entity_poly.pdbx_seq_one_letter_code
_entity_poly.pdbx_strand_id
1 'polypeptide(L)'
;MKRWIVVITVITAAVMELIDTSIVNVGIYQMAGNLGVTIEDISWVITSYAIANVIIIPLTGFLQNYFGRKNYFVASIALFT
;
A
#
# COMPACT_ATOMS: atom_id res chain seq x y z
N MET A 1 21.13 17.74 -4.74
CA MET A 1 19.77 18.23 -4.38
C MET A 1 18.65 17.24 -4.77
N LYS A 2 18.56 16.74 -6.01
CA LYS A 2 17.49 15.79 -6.44
C LYS A 2 17.37 14.48 -5.62
N ARG A 3 18.48 13.95 -5.09
CA ARG A 3 18.49 12.73 -4.25
C ARG A 3 17.71 12.87 -2.94
N TRP A 4 17.74 14.06 -2.33
CA TRP A 4 17.08 14.30 -1.05
C TRP A 4 15.55 14.30 -1.18
N ILE A 5 15.03 14.84 -2.29
CA ILE A 5 13.60 14.82 -2.62
C ILE A 5 13.11 13.38 -2.76
N VAL A 6 13.85 12.54 -3.50
CA VAL A 6 13.49 11.11 -3.67
C VAL A 6 13.45 10.39 -2.32
N VAL A 7 14.42 10.65 -1.43
CA VAL A 7 14.46 10.03 -0.09
C VAL A 7 13.25 10.47 0.75
N ILE A 8 12.94 11.76 0.78
CA ILE A 8 11.76 12.26 1.52
C ILE A 8 10.48 11.63 0.98
N THR A 9 10.28 11.63 -0.34
CA THR A 9 9.09 11.02 -0.96
C THR A 9 8.94 9.55 -0.61
N VAL A 10 10.03 8.77 -0.64
CA VAL A 10 10.00 7.35 -0.26
C VAL A 10 9.67 7.16 1.21
N ILE A 11 10.24 7.99 2.10
CA ILE A 11 9.94 7.93 3.54
C ILE A 11 8.47 8.28 3.80
N THR A 12 7.95 9.34 3.18
CA THR A 12 6.54 9.71 3.31
C THR A 12 5.61 8.63 2.79
N ALA A 13 5.94 7.99 1.66
CA ALA A 13 5.18 6.87 1.12
C ALA A 13 5.17 5.67 2.08
N ALA A 14 6.32 5.32 2.66
CA ALA A 14 6.42 4.24 3.64
C ALA A 14 5.63 4.54 4.93
N VAL A 15 5.64 5.80 5.39
CA VAL A 15 4.83 6.22 6.54
C VAL A 15 3.34 6.12 6.21
N MET A 16 2.92 6.52 5.01
CA MET A 16 1.51 6.43 4.60
C MET A 16 1.02 4.98 4.56
N GLU A 17 1.83 4.04 4.07
CA GLU A 17 1.51 2.61 4.08
C GLU A 17 1.21 2.09 5.51
N LEU A 18 2.03 2.50 6.49
CA LEU A 18 1.82 2.15 7.89
C LEU A 18 0.56 2.78 8.47
N ILE A 19 0.19 3.98 8.02
CA ILE A 19 -1.05 4.64 8.44
C ILE A 19 -2.27 3.87 7.91
N ASP A 20 -2.28 3.44 6.64
CA ASP A 20 -3.41 2.72 6.05
C ASP A 20 -3.70 1.41 6.79
N THR A 21 -2.65 0.64 7.12
CA THR A 21 -2.80 -0.59 7.92
C THR A 21 -3.35 -0.32 9.32
N SER A 22 -2.93 0.78 9.94
CA SER A 22 -3.41 1.19 11.26
C SER A 22 -4.89 1.58 11.22
N ILE A 23 -5.32 2.35 10.21
CA ILE A 23 -6.71 2.77 10.03
C ILE A 23 -7.63 1.55 9.93
N VAL A 24 -7.24 0.55 9.12
CA VAL A 24 -8.03 -0.69 8.96
C VAL A 24 -8.10 -1.45 10.29
N ASN A 25 -6.97 -1.60 10.99
CA ASN A 25 -6.92 -2.30 12.28
C ASN A 25 -7.76 -1.62 13.37
N VAL A 26 -7.73 -0.29 13.46
CA VAL A 26 -8.52 0.47 14.43
C VAL A 26 -10.01 0.49 14.07
N GLY A 27 -10.31 0.58 12.77
CA GLY A 27 -11.68 0.68 12.26
C GLY A 27 -12.41 -0.65 12.10
N ILE A 28 -11.76 -1.80 12.32
CA ILE A 28 -12.29 -3.10 11.90
C ILE A 28 -13.65 -3.45 12.51
N TYR A 29 -13.87 -3.15 13.79
CA TYR A 29 -15.17 -3.37 14.44
C TYR A 29 -16.26 -2.46 13.90
N GLN A 30 -15.89 -1.22 13.55
CA GLN A 30 -16.82 -0.24 13.00
C GLN A 30 -17.21 -0.57 11.55
N MET A 31 -16.25 -1.07 10.76
CA MET A 31 -16.53 -1.63 9.43
C MET A 31 -17.45 -2.85 9.51
N ALA A 32 -17.23 -3.75 10.49
CA ALA A 32 -18.07 -4.93 10.69
C ALA A 32 -19.51 -4.55 11.06
N GLY A 33 -19.65 -3.60 12.01
CA GLY A 33 -20.94 -3.07 12.42
C GLY A 33 -21.69 -2.36 11.29
N ASN A 34 -20.99 -1.61 10.43
CA ASN A 34 -21.60 -0.92 9.29
C ASN A 34 -22.04 -1.86 8.18
N LEU A 35 -21.31 -2.96 7.97
CA LEU A 35 -21.61 -3.96 6.94
C LEU A 35 -22.53 -5.08 7.45
N GLY A 36 -22.82 -5.13 8.76
CA GLY A 36 -23.65 -6.17 9.38
C GLY A 36 -23.01 -7.57 9.35
N VAL A 37 -21.68 -7.65 9.25
CA VAL A 37 -20.93 -8.91 9.10
C VAL A 37 -20.23 -9.27 10.40
N THR A 38 -19.90 -10.55 10.57
CA THR A 38 -19.19 -11.03 11.77
C THR A 38 -17.75 -10.54 11.81
N ILE A 39 -17.15 -10.54 13.01
CA ILE A 39 -15.72 -10.18 13.19
C ILE A 39 -14.80 -11.16 12.43
N GLU A 40 -15.22 -12.42 12.33
CA GLU A 40 -14.46 -13.47 11.63
C GLU A 40 -14.41 -13.21 10.12
N ASP A 41 -15.54 -12.82 9.53
CA ASP A 41 -15.61 -12.47 8.11
C ASP A 41 -14.78 -11.21 7.79
N ILE A 42 -14.81 -10.19 8.65
CA ILE A 42 -14.05 -8.97 8.40
C ILE A 42 -12.55 -9.13 8.64
N SER A 43 -12.13 -10.11 9.45
CA SER A 43 -10.71 -10.38 9.68
C SER A 43 -9.98 -10.77 8.39
N TRP A 44 -10.70 -11.36 7.42
CA TRP A 44 -10.19 -11.62 6.08
C TRP A 44 -9.79 -10.36 5.29
N VAL A 45 -10.26 -9.18 5.69
CA VAL A 45 -9.80 -7.91 5.09
C VAL A 45 -8.33 -7.66 5.43
N ILE A 46 -7.93 -7.87 6.69
CA ILE A 46 -6.52 -7.73 7.10
C ILE A 46 -5.66 -8.82 6.42
N THR A 47 -6.15 -10.07 6.40
CA THR A 47 -5.44 -11.19 5.77
C THR A 47 -5.22 -10.96 4.27
N SER A 48 -6.26 -10.51 3.56
CA SER A 48 -6.16 -10.23 2.12
C SER A 48 -5.23 -9.05 1.83
N TYR A 49 -5.24 -8.01 2.67
CA TYR A 49 -4.28 -6.91 2.60
C TYR A 49 -2.83 -7.41 2.77
N ALA A 50 -2.57 -8.27 3.76
CA ALA A 50 -1.24 -8.83 3.98
C ALA A 50 -0.75 -9.66 2.77
N ILE A 51 -1.63 -10.47 2.18
CA ILE A 51 -1.32 -11.26 0.96
C ILE A 51 -1.00 -10.31 -0.20
N ALA A 52 -1.79 -9.26 -0.39
CA ALA A 52 -1.56 -8.27 -1.45
C ALA A 52 -0.18 -7.60 -1.28
N ASN A 53 0.20 -7.21 -0.06
CA ASN A 53 1.52 -6.64 0.21
C ASN A 53 2.65 -7.60 -0.11
N VAL A 54 2.53 -8.88 0.26
CA VAL A 54 3.53 -9.91 -0.06
C VAL A 54 3.72 -10.08 -1.58
N ILE A 55 2.66 -9.90 -2.38
CA ILE A 55 2.74 -9.98 -3.84
C ILE A 55 3.32 -8.68 -4.43
N ILE A 56 2.90 -7.52 -3.93
CA ILE A 56 3.26 -6.21 -4.49
C ILE A 56 4.74 -5.86 -4.27
N ILE A 57 5.33 -6.22 -3.12
CA ILE A 57 6.74 -5.91 -2.81
C ILE A 57 7.73 -6.51 -3.83
N PRO A 58 7.71 -7.82 -4.14
CA PRO A 58 8.57 -8.37 -5.18
C PRO A 58 8.16 -7.91 -6.58
N LEU A 59 6.86 -7.72 -6.82
CA LEU A 59 6.34 -7.26 -8.10
C LEU A 59 6.84 -5.83 -8.44
N THR A 60 6.89 -4.93 -7.47
CA THR A 60 7.45 -3.59 -7.66
C THR A 60 8.93 -3.65 -8.00
N GLY A 61 9.73 -4.51 -7.33
CA GLY A 61 11.13 -4.73 -7.68
C GLY A 61 11.32 -5.32 -9.08
N PHE A 62 10.48 -6.29 -9.47
CA PHE A 62 10.47 -6.89 -10.80
C PHE A 62 10.10 -5.86 -11.88
N LEU A 63 9.03 -5.11 -11.69
CA LEU A 63 8.55 -4.12 -12.65
C LEU A 63 9.51 -2.94 -12.80
N GLN A 64 10.18 -2.52 -11.72
CA GLN A 64 11.23 -1.49 -11.79
C GLN A 64 12.42 -1.93 -12.66
N ASN A 65 12.78 -3.22 -12.60
CA ASN A 65 13.86 -3.80 -13.40
C ASN A 65 13.42 -4.07 -14.85
N TYR A 66 12.17 -4.51 -15.06
CA TYR A 66 11.65 -4.87 -16.38
C TYR A 66 11.29 -3.65 -17.24
N PHE A 67 10.59 -2.66 -16.67
CA PHE A 67 10.17 -1.45 -17.41
C PHE A 67 11.20 -0.32 -17.41
N GLY A 68 12.27 -0.47 -16.62
CA GLY A 68 13.26 0.57 -16.41
C GLY A 68 12.77 1.65 -15.43
N ARG A 69 13.68 2.05 -14.52
CA ARG A 69 13.43 2.96 -13.40
C ARG A 69 12.72 4.28 -13.76
N LYS A 70 12.90 4.76 -15.01
CA LYS A 70 12.27 5.99 -15.52
C LYS A 70 10.80 5.80 -15.90
N ASN A 71 10.44 4.74 -16.63
CA ASN A 71 9.05 4.51 -17.04
C ASN A 71 8.18 4.11 -15.85
N TYR A 72 8.74 3.36 -14.89
CA TYR A 72 8.01 3.01 -13.68
C TYR A 72 7.67 4.25 -12.85
N PHE A 73 8.63 5.17 -12.69
CA PHE A 73 8.42 6.41 -11.95
C PHE A 73 7.39 7.33 -12.63
N VAL A 74 7.43 7.44 -13.96
CA VAL A 74 6.45 8.23 -14.72
C VAL A 74 5.05 7.59 -14.69
N ALA A 75 4.95 6.26 -14.81
CA ALA A 75 3.69 5.54 -14.72
C ALA A 75 3.05 5.66 -13.34
N SER A 76 3.83 5.51 -12.26
CA SER A 76 3.33 5.73 -10.89
C SER A 76 2.84 7.16 -10.67
N ILE A 77 3.56 8.16 -11.18
CA ILE A 77 3.10 9.56 -11.10
C ILE A 77 1.79 9.76 -11.86
N ALA A 78 1.64 9.18 -13.06
CA ALA A 78 0.43 9.31 -13.86
C ALA A 78 -0.78 8.52 -13.34
N LEU A 79 -0.55 7.48 -12.53
CA LEU A 79 -1.61 6.68 -11.91
C LEU A 79 -2.14 7.29 -10.61
N PHE A 80 -1.28 8.01 -9.87
CA PHE A 80 -1.60 8.59 -8.57
C PHE A 80 -1.80 10.12 -8.59
N THR A 81 -1.60 10.78 -9.73
CA THR A 81 -2.00 12.19 -9.99
C THR A 81 -3.27 12.20 -10.81
#